data_AF-A0A1H2EJA1-F1
#
_entry.id   AF-A0A1H2EJA1-F1
#
_cell.length_a   1.000
_cell.length_b   1.000
_cell.length_c   1.000
_cell.angle_alpha   90.00
_cell.angle_beta   90.00
_cell.angle_gamma   90.00
#
_symmetry.space_group_name_H-M   'P 1'
#
loop_
_entity.id
_entity.type
_entity.pdbx_description
1 polymer ?
#
loop_
_entity_poly.entity_id
_entity_poly.type
_entity_poly.pdbx_seq_one_letter_code
_entity_poly.pdbx_strand_id
1 'polypeptide(L)' 'MNRGCDICGERVGALHIDHDHSCCPPRSKQWRTCGQCVRGFLCGSCNRGLGLLKDDPNVLRSAIEYLGRKA' A
#
# COMPACT_ATOMS: atom_id res chain seq x y z
N MET A 1 18.57 1.71 -7.21
CA MET A 1 17.40 2.43 -7.76
C MET A 1 16.32 1.41 -8.04
N ASN A 2 15.36 1.25 -7.12
CA ASN A 2 14.31 0.24 -7.27
C ASN A 2 13.39 0.64 -8.43
N ARG A 3 13.47 -0.10 -9.55
CA ARG A 3 12.63 0.11 -10.74
C ARG A 3 11.38 -0.77 -10.71
N GLY A 4 10.81 -1.02 -9.53
CA GLY A 4 9.71 -1.96 -9.28
C GLY A 4 8.97 -1.63 -7.99
N CYS A 5 7.96 -2.44 -7.66
CA CYS A 5 7.14 -2.27 -6.46
C CYS A 5 7.99 -2.31 -5.17
N ASP A 6 7.81 -1.36 -4.27
CA ASP A 6 8.57 -1.30 -3.01
C ASP A 6 8.22 -2.44 -2.04
N ILE A 7 7.08 -3.13 -2.24
CA ILE A 7 6.68 -4.29 -1.42
C ILE A 7 7.17 -5.61 -2.02
N CYS A 8 6.76 -5.93 -3.25
CA CYS A 8 7.04 -7.25 -3.85
C CYS A 8 8.24 -7.26 -4.82
N GLY A 9 8.83 -6.11 -5.13
CA GLY A 9 9.94 -5.98 -6.08
C GLY A 9 9.54 -6.12 -7.57
N GLU A 10 8.29 -6.46 -7.87
CA GLU A 10 7.84 -6.71 -9.24
C GLU A 10 7.94 -5.47 -10.12
N ARG A 11 8.46 -5.65 -11.33
CA ARG A 11 8.58 -4.59 -12.34
C ARG A 11 7.35 -4.61 -13.24
N VAL A 12 6.49 -3.62 -13.06
CA VAL A 12 5.23 -3.47 -13.80
C VAL A 12 5.23 -2.24 -14.69
N GLY A 13 4.36 -2.20 -15.68
CA GLY A 13 4.25 -1.06 -16.61
C GLY A 13 3.71 0.23 -15.98
N ALA A 14 3.06 0.14 -14.82
CA ALA A 14 2.57 1.29 -14.07
C ALA A 14 2.63 1.03 -12.55
N LEU A 15 3.14 2.02 -11.80
CA LEU A 15 3.16 2.02 -10.34
C LEU A 15 2.17 3.07 -9.79
N HIS A 16 1.67 2.79 -8.60
CA HIS A 16 0.80 3.68 -7.83
C HIS A 16 1.61 4.37 -6.73
N ILE A 17 1.34 5.66 -6.51
CA ILE A 17 1.89 6.40 -5.37
C ILE A 17 1.10 6.00 -4.13
N ASP A 18 1.74 5.26 -3.22
CA ASP A 18 1.17 4.93 -1.91
C ASP A 18 1.39 6.09 -0.94
N HIS A 19 0.39 6.35 -0.09
CA HIS A 19 0.43 7.45 0.87
C HIS A 19 -0.44 7.16 2.09
N ASP A 20 -0.17 7.90 3.18
CA ASP A 20 -0.95 7.78 4.41
C ASP A 20 -2.34 8.43 4.29
N HIS A 21 -3.36 7.58 4.23
CA HIS A 21 -4.77 7.97 4.17
C HIS A 21 -5.27 8.69 5.43
N SER A 22 -4.56 8.63 6.56
CA SER A 22 -4.89 9.40 7.76
C SER A 22 -4.51 10.89 7.64
N CYS A 23 -3.47 11.20 6.86
CA CYS A 23 -2.97 12.55 6.67
C CYS A 23 -3.83 13.36 5.69
N CYS A 24 -4.27 12.72 4.59
CA CYS A 24 -5.09 13.35 3.55
C CYS A 24 -6.44 12.64 3.43
N PRO A 25 -7.37 12.86 4.40
CA PRO A 25 -8.68 12.25 4.32
C PRO A 25 -9.40 12.73 3.05
N PRO A 26 -10.27 11.90 2.45
CA PRO A 26 -10.94 12.18 1.18
C PRO A 26 -11.98 13.31 1.34
N ARG A 27 -11.51 14.54 1.45
CA ARG A 27 -12.36 15.73 1.65
C ARG A 27 -12.53 16.58 0.39
N SER A 28 -11.78 16.33 -0.68
CA SER A 28 -12.05 16.96 -1.98
C SER A 28 -11.47 16.16 -3.14
N LYS A 29 -12.20 16.13 -4.26
CA LYS A 29 -11.75 15.52 -5.53
C LYS A 29 -10.47 16.16 -6.10
N GLN A 30 -10.00 17.28 -5.56
CA GLN A 30 -8.85 18.02 -6.08
C GLN A 30 -7.49 17.47 -5.61
N TRP A 31 -7.36 16.95 -4.38
CA TRP A 31 -6.05 16.56 -3.84
C TRP A 31 -6.09 15.14 -3.26
N ARG A 32 -5.43 14.19 -3.93
CA ARG A 32 -5.30 12.81 -3.42
C ARG A 32 -4.17 12.65 -2.40
N THR A 33 -3.20 13.56 -2.34
CA THR A 33 -2.07 13.54 -1.40
C THR A 33 -1.51 14.95 -1.22
N CYS A 34 -0.95 15.27 -0.04
CA CYS A 34 -0.21 16.52 0.23
C CYS A 34 1.26 16.45 -0.20
N GLY A 35 1.72 15.32 -0.73
CA GLY A 35 3.12 15.06 -1.07
C GLY A 35 3.99 14.67 0.12
N GLN A 36 3.72 15.19 1.31
CA GLN A 36 4.44 14.84 2.55
C GLN A 36 4.06 13.47 3.10
N CYS A 37 2.86 12.96 2.77
CA CYS A 37 2.36 11.67 3.23
C CYS A 37 2.72 10.49 2.31
N VAL A 38 3.53 10.71 1.27
CA VAL A 38 3.94 9.66 0.33
C VAL A 38 4.87 8.67 1.02
N ARG A 39 4.56 7.38 0.89
CA ARG A 39 5.39 6.29 1.41
C ARG A 39 6.31 5.69 0.35
N GLY A 40 5.80 5.52 -0.88
CA GLY A 40 6.58 4.91 -1.97
C GLY A 40 5.73 4.56 -3.20
N PHE A 41 6.26 3.66 -4.03
CA PHE A 41 5.66 3.22 -5.28
C PHE A 41 5.31 1.73 -5.24
N LEU A 42 4.03 1.41 -5.45
CA LEU A 42 3.52 0.03 -5.38
C LEU A 42 2.90 -0.42 -6.70
N CYS A 43 2.98 -1.72 -7.02
CA CYS A 43 2.17 -2.29 -8.08
C CYS A 43 0.68 -2.29 -7.68
N GLY A 44 -0.22 -2.38 -8.65
CA GLY A 44 -1.67 -2.34 -8.39
C GLY A 44 -2.18 -3.47 -7.49
N SER A 45 -1.48 -4.62 -7.45
CA SER A 45 -1.81 -5.73 -6.56
C SER A 45 -1.44 -5.44 -5.11
N CYS A 46 -0.20 -5.00 -4.86
CA CYS A 46 0.23 -4.61 -3.50
C CYS A 46 -0.58 -3.43 -2.96
N ASN A 47 -0.79 -2.39 -3.77
CA ASN A 47 -1.56 -1.22 -3.36
C ASN A 47 -3.00 -1.58 -2.93
N ARG A 48 -3.70 -2.41 -3.72
CA ARG A 48 -5.04 -2.89 -3.35
C ARG A 48 -4.99 -3.85 -2.15
N GLY A 49 -3.95 -4.67 -2.04
CA GLY A 49 -3.75 -5.57 -0.91
C GLY A 49 -3.69 -4.84 0.43
N LEU A 50 -2.96 -3.72 0.49
CA LEU A 50 -2.94 -2.86 1.69
C LEU A 50 -4.34 -2.35 2.07
N GLY A 51 -5.07 -1.79 1.09
CA GLY A 51 -6.44 -1.31 1.33
C GLY A 51 -7.43 -2.40 1.75
N LEU A 52 -7.33 -3.61 1.17
CA LEU A 52 -8.14 -4.77 1.55
C LEU A 52 -7.82 -5.25 2.99
N LEU A 53 -6.59 -5.04 3.44
CA LEU A 53 -6.15 -5.25 4.82
C LEU A 53 -6.22 -3.98 5.67
N LYS A 54 -7.07 -3.03 5.25
CA LYS A 54 -7.47 -1.82 5.98
C LYS A 54 -6.34 -0.82 6.26
N ASP A 55 -5.24 -0.89 5.51
CA ASP A 55 -4.04 -0.08 5.77
C ASP A 55 -3.53 -0.21 7.23
N ASP A 56 -3.84 -1.32 7.92
CA ASP A 56 -3.56 -1.53 9.34
C ASP A 56 -2.43 -2.56 9.52
N PRO A 57 -1.27 -2.13 10.07
CA PRO A 57 -0.15 -3.03 10.37
C PRO A 57 -0.52 -4.23 11.26
N ASN A 58 -1.52 -4.08 12.14
CA ASN A 58 -1.99 -5.17 12.99
C ASN A 58 -2.71 -6.24 12.19
N VAL A 59 -3.58 -5.85 11.25
CA VAL A 59 -4.28 -6.78 10.36
C VAL A 59 -3.28 -7.50 9.45
N LEU A 60 -2.28 -6.78 8.93
CA LEU A 60 -1.19 -7.37 8.12
C LEU A 60 -0.39 -8.41 8.90
N ARG A 61 -0.06 -8.16 10.18
CA ARG A 61 0.63 -9.12 11.03
C ARG A 61 -0.21 -10.38 11.27
N SER A 62 -1.51 -10.20 11.56
CA SER A 62 -2.43 -11.34 11.71
C SER A 62 -2.55 -12.16 10.43
N ALA A 63 -2.46 -11.54 9.24
CA ALA A 63 -2.43 -12.25 7.97
C ALA A 63 -1.16 -13.11 7.81
N ILE A 64 0.01 -12.62 8.25
CA ILE A 64 1.26 -13.39 8.28
C ILE A 64 1.11 -14.61 9.21
N GLU A 65 0.59 -14.40 10.42
CA GLU A 65 0.35 -15.47 11.40
C GLU A 65 -0.65 -16.51 10.85
N TYR A 66 -1.69 -16.07 10.16
CA TYR A 66 -2.68 -16.95 9.54
C TYR A 66 -2.05 -17.88 8.50
N LEU A 67 -1.16 -17.37 7.64
CA LEU A 67 -0.42 -18.18 6.66
C LEU A 67 0.50 -19.22 7.32
N GLY A 68 0.96 -18.96 8.55
CA GLY A 68 1.78 -19.91 9.32
C GLY A 68 0.99 -21.08 9.92
N ARG A 69 -0.35 -21.05 9.89
CA ARG A 69 -1.17 -22.17 10.37
C ARG A 69 -1.09 -23.31 9.37
N LYS A 70 -0.63 -24.48 9.82
CA LYS A 70 -0.71 -25.71 9.02
C LYS A 70 -2.16 -26.17 8.94
N ALA A 71 -2.58 -26.60 7.74
CA ALA A 71 -3.82 -27.33 7.55
C ALA A 71 -3.69 -28.76 8.09
#